data_AF-A0A930HTK6-F1
#
_entry.id   AF-A0A930HTK6-F1
#
_cell.length_a   1.000
_cell.length_b   1.000
_cell.length_c   1.000
_cell.angle_alpha   90.00
_cell.angle_beta   90.00
_cell.angle_gamma   90.00
#
_symmetry.space_group_name_H-M   'P 1'
#
loop_
_entity.id
_entity.type
_entity.pdbx_description
1 polymer ?
#
loop_
_entity_poly.entity_id
_entity_poly.type
_entity_poly.pdbx_seq_one_letter_code
_entity_poly.pdbx_strand_id
1 'polypeptide(L)'
;KRVVKDILTELAESLDVPYIHLGTDETDFTDKLFVPEMVEHVRSLGKKAIVWNPGWPFKSKEVDLLHLWSSKGRIVYGTPAIDSRYHYLNHYDLFADIQMLYSSKILGVTASNTNVMGAILAVWNDRYVESPRAIMQENAVYPNMLALAERAWLGGGAGYFNAPTAALSPEASAETREAFVDFERRLLWHKDRVFAGEPFPYVAQSHAQWYISPVYPNGGDLTASYLPEEQYLKQMKAHQYAPPAEVGGEAYPYQRTSGGSGVYLRHTWGDICYGLVPNASENSTVYATAWVHSDVATTAGLIFETQNYSRSEADVAPQQGTWDYKGSRLWVNGEAIAPPRWQNAVGQRNIDLPLANENAASRPPLQIQLQKGWNQILIKLPIGRFTLPEIRLNKWMFAAAITTPDGSKALPNLQYAKPSLK
;
A
#
# COMPACT_ATOMS: atom_id res chain seq x y z
N LYS A 1 17.57 -4.19 -35.92
CA LYS A 1 17.19 -5.62 -36.08
C LYS A 1 18.37 -6.56 -35.86
N ARG A 2 19.41 -6.59 -36.71
CA ARG A 2 20.58 -7.49 -36.55
C ARG A 2 21.16 -7.49 -35.12
N VAL A 3 21.53 -6.31 -34.61
CA VAL A 3 22.11 -6.17 -33.25
C VAL A 3 21.24 -6.81 -32.17
N VAL A 4 19.91 -6.65 -32.24
CA VAL A 4 19.00 -7.24 -31.25
C VAL A 4 18.94 -8.75 -31.41
N LYS A 5 18.92 -9.28 -32.64
CA LYS A 5 18.99 -10.73 -32.89
C LYS A 5 20.28 -11.33 -32.35
N ASP A 6 21.42 -10.65 -32.54
CA ASP A 6 22.72 -11.10 -32.02
C ASP A 6 22.70 -11.17 -30.49
N ILE A 7 22.18 -10.13 -29.82
CA ILE A 7 22.01 -10.12 -28.34
C ILE A 7 21.09 -11.23 -27.86
N LEU A 8 19.98 -11.47 -28.56
CA LEU A 8 19.03 -12.54 -28.21
C LEU A 8 19.65 -13.92 -28.37
N THR A 9 20.47 -14.13 -29.39
CA THR A 9 21.24 -15.37 -29.58
C THR A 9 22.23 -15.57 -28.45
N GLU A 10 23.04 -14.55 -28.14
CA GLU A 10 24.01 -14.60 -27.05
C GLU A 10 23.33 -14.90 -25.69
N LEU A 11 22.19 -14.26 -25.43
CA LEU A 11 21.39 -14.51 -24.23
C LEU A 11 20.87 -15.95 -24.15
N ALA A 12 20.37 -16.48 -25.27
CA ALA A 12 19.82 -17.84 -25.34
C ALA A 12 20.89 -18.93 -25.19
N GLU A 13 22.10 -18.68 -25.69
CA GLU A 13 23.27 -19.55 -25.55
C GLU A 13 23.90 -19.48 -24.15
N SER A 14 23.85 -18.30 -23.52
CA SER A 14 24.48 -18.06 -22.21
C SER A 14 23.62 -18.49 -21.03
N LEU A 15 22.29 -18.48 -21.16
CA LEU A 15 21.37 -18.77 -20.06
C LEU A 15 20.47 -19.98 -20.36
N ASP A 16 20.46 -20.94 -19.42
CA ASP A 16 19.51 -22.05 -19.44
C ASP A 16 18.14 -21.64 -18.88
N VAL A 17 17.43 -20.83 -19.66
CA VAL A 17 16.06 -20.38 -19.36
C VAL A 17 15.10 -20.78 -20.48
N PRO A 18 13.83 -21.11 -20.19
CA PRO A 18 12.86 -21.48 -21.21
C PRO A 18 12.18 -20.28 -21.88
N TYR A 19 12.31 -19.08 -21.31
CA TYR A 19 11.66 -17.86 -21.79
C TYR A 19 12.65 -16.71 -21.92
N ILE A 20 12.40 -15.84 -22.90
CA ILE A 20 13.08 -14.54 -23.04
C ILE A 20 12.00 -13.45 -23.08
N HIS A 21 12.12 -12.45 -22.19
CA HIS A 21 11.19 -11.32 -22.13
C HIS A 21 11.68 -10.19 -23.05
N LEU A 22 10.93 -9.88 -24.10
CA LEU A 22 11.29 -8.90 -25.14
C LEU A 22 10.88 -7.46 -24.78
N GLY A 23 10.14 -7.26 -23.68
CA GLY A 23 9.67 -5.95 -23.28
C GLY A 23 8.49 -5.50 -24.14
N THR A 24 8.65 -4.42 -24.91
CA THR A 24 7.70 -3.80 -25.87
C THR A 24 6.76 -2.72 -25.34
N ASP A 25 6.95 -2.26 -24.10
CA ASP A 25 6.20 -1.17 -23.49
C ASP A 25 6.74 0.22 -23.88
N GLU A 26 5.92 1.24 -23.66
CA GLU A 26 6.25 2.69 -23.74
C GLU A 26 6.95 3.18 -25.02
N THR A 27 6.81 2.43 -26.12
CA THR A 27 7.49 2.71 -27.40
C THR A 27 6.50 2.76 -28.55
N ASP A 28 6.66 3.72 -29.46
CA ASP A 28 6.00 3.69 -30.76
C ASP A 28 6.89 3.01 -31.81
N PHE A 29 6.49 1.82 -32.24
CA PHE A 29 7.22 1.05 -33.24
C PHE A 29 6.89 1.54 -34.65
N THR A 30 7.85 2.21 -35.29
CA THR A 30 7.73 2.64 -36.70
C THR A 30 7.84 1.46 -37.68
N ASP A 31 8.72 0.50 -37.41
CA ASP A 31 8.85 -0.74 -38.18
C ASP A 31 7.90 -1.81 -37.64
N LYS A 32 6.83 -2.09 -38.39
CA LYS A 32 5.78 -3.01 -37.94
C LYS A 32 6.17 -4.49 -37.98
N LEU A 33 7.32 -4.83 -38.54
CA LEU A 33 7.85 -6.20 -38.54
C LEU A 33 8.86 -6.43 -37.42
N PHE A 34 9.31 -5.36 -36.74
CA PHE A 34 10.36 -5.47 -35.73
C PHE A 34 10.03 -6.48 -34.63
N VAL A 35 8.92 -6.29 -33.92
CA VAL A 35 8.55 -7.16 -32.80
C VAL A 35 8.23 -8.59 -33.26
N PRO A 36 7.40 -8.81 -34.31
CA PRO A 36 7.16 -10.16 -34.83
C PRO A 36 8.46 -10.90 -35.21
N GLU A 37 9.41 -10.22 -35.86
CA GLU A 37 10.70 -10.83 -36.20
C GLU A 37 11.54 -11.21 -34.98
N MET A 38 11.46 -10.45 -33.87
CA MET A 38 12.18 -10.80 -32.64
C MET A 38 11.54 -12.02 -31.96
N VAL A 39 10.21 -12.13 -31.98
CA VAL A 39 9.50 -13.31 -31.46
C VAL A 39 9.89 -14.57 -32.24
N GLU A 40 9.87 -14.51 -33.57
CA GLU A 40 10.27 -15.66 -34.40
C GLU A 40 11.75 -16.03 -34.22
N HIS A 41 12.62 -15.03 -34.00
CA HIS A 41 14.02 -15.29 -33.68
C HIS A 41 14.19 -15.99 -32.32
N VAL A 42 13.48 -15.55 -31.27
CA VAL A 42 13.48 -16.24 -29.97
C VAL A 42 13.00 -17.70 -30.11
N ARG A 43 11.97 -17.93 -30.92
CA ARG A 43 11.44 -19.27 -31.20
C ARG A 43 12.44 -20.15 -31.96
N SER A 44 13.17 -19.62 -32.93
CA SER A 44 14.17 -20.37 -33.68
C SER A 44 15.35 -20.84 -32.82
N LEU A 45 15.61 -20.12 -31.72
CA LEU A 45 16.58 -20.49 -30.67
C LEU A 45 16.03 -21.53 -29.68
N GLY A 46 14.83 -22.06 -29.91
CA GLY A 46 14.18 -23.04 -29.02
C GLY A 46 13.63 -22.45 -27.72
N LYS A 47 13.49 -21.12 -27.63
CA LYS A 47 12.97 -20.40 -26.45
C LYS A 47 11.56 -19.86 -26.71
N LYS A 48 10.85 -19.46 -25.65
CA LYS A 48 9.52 -18.82 -25.76
C LYS A 48 9.60 -17.33 -25.47
N ALA A 49 8.87 -16.51 -26.21
CA ALA A 49 8.86 -15.06 -26.03
C ALA A 49 7.80 -14.60 -25.03
N ILE A 50 8.19 -13.72 -24.10
CA ILE A 50 7.29 -12.97 -23.22
C ILE A 50 7.32 -11.49 -23.62
N VAL A 51 6.16 -10.83 -23.57
CA VAL A 51 6.04 -9.39 -23.89
C VAL A 51 5.11 -8.69 -22.90
N TRP A 52 5.37 -7.41 -22.67
CA TRP A 52 4.48 -6.57 -21.89
C TRP A 52 3.11 -6.38 -22.55
N ASN A 53 2.08 -6.28 -21.72
CA ASN A 53 0.74 -5.86 -22.13
C ASN A 53 0.17 -4.84 -21.12
N PRO A 54 -0.17 -3.61 -21.56
CA PRO A 54 -0.04 -3.09 -22.92
C PRO A 54 1.42 -2.95 -23.37
N GLY A 55 1.63 -3.01 -24.67
CA GLY A 55 2.92 -3.03 -25.35
C GLY A 55 2.66 -3.18 -26.84
N TRP A 56 3.39 -4.05 -27.53
CA TRP A 56 3.05 -4.42 -28.90
C TRP A 56 1.66 -5.10 -28.97
N PRO A 57 0.76 -4.69 -29.90
CA PRO A 57 -0.62 -5.19 -29.95
C PRO A 57 -0.72 -6.55 -30.67
N PHE A 58 -0.27 -7.62 -30.01
CA PHE A 58 -0.36 -8.98 -30.54
C PHE A 58 -1.81 -9.47 -30.67
N LYS A 59 -2.07 -10.25 -31.73
CA LYS A 59 -3.26 -11.09 -31.84
C LYS A 59 -3.03 -12.45 -31.17
N SER A 60 -4.10 -13.22 -31.07
CA SER A 60 -4.09 -14.59 -30.52
C SER A 60 -2.95 -15.43 -31.08
N LYS A 61 -2.13 -16.02 -30.19
CA LYS A 61 -1.03 -16.95 -30.50
C LYS A 61 0.16 -16.36 -31.28
N GLU A 62 0.17 -15.05 -31.55
CA GLU A 62 1.32 -14.40 -32.20
C GLU A 62 2.54 -14.30 -31.27
N VAL A 63 2.34 -14.43 -29.96
CA VAL A 63 3.39 -14.50 -28.93
C VAL A 63 3.09 -15.64 -27.96
N ASP A 64 4.11 -16.12 -27.23
CA ASP A 64 3.98 -17.30 -26.38
C ASP A 64 3.39 -16.98 -25.00
N LEU A 65 3.63 -15.77 -24.46
CA LEU A 65 3.15 -15.36 -23.14
C LEU A 65 3.03 -13.83 -23.03
N LEU A 66 1.93 -13.35 -22.45
CA LEU A 66 1.73 -11.95 -22.11
C LEU A 66 2.09 -11.69 -20.64
N HIS A 67 2.74 -10.58 -20.35
CA HIS A 67 2.96 -10.07 -19.01
C HIS A 67 2.11 -8.81 -18.81
N LEU A 68 1.01 -8.94 -18.05
CA LEU A 68 0.05 -7.85 -17.87
C LEU A 68 0.51 -6.96 -16.71
N TRP A 69 0.79 -5.69 -16.99
CA TRP A 69 1.47 -4.82 -16.01
C TRP A 69 0.71 -3.55 -15.64
N SER A 70 -0.08 -3.02 -16.57
CA SER A 70 -0.93 -1.85 -16.36
C SER A 70 -2.38 -2.26 -16.04
N SER A 71 -3.15 -1.37 -15.40
CA SER A 71 -4.61 -1.53 -15.26
C SER A 71 -5.35 -1.75 -16.59
N LYS A 72 -4.73 -1.31 -17.70
CA LYS A 72 -5.23 -1.53 -19.08
C LYS A 72 -4.89 -2.90 -19.65
N GLY A 73 -4.02 -3.69 -19.02
CA GLY A 73 -3.65 -5.03 -19.49
C GLY A 73 -4.87 -5.94 -19.59
N ARG A 74 -4.94 -6.72 -20.67
CA ARG A 74 -6.05 -7.63 -20.98
C ARG A 74 -5.53 -8.99 -21.41
N ILE A 75 -6.25 -10.04 -21.02
CA ILE A 75 -6.04 -11.39 -21.57
C ILE A 75 -6.41 -11.35 -23.05
N VAL A 76 -5.58 -12.00 -23.88
CA VAL A 76 -5.87 -12.24 -25.30
C VAL A 76 -6.25 -13.71 -25.45
N TYR A 77 -7.38 -13.98 -26.11
CA TYR A 77 -7.87 -15.34 -26.29
C TYR A 77 -6.77 -16.26 -26.86
N GLY A 78 -6.59 -17.44 -26.26
CA GLY A 78 -5.61 -18.42 -26.70
C GLY A 78 -4.14 -18.06 -26.45
N THR A 79 -3.86 -16.98 -25.71
CA THR A 79 -2.50 -16.59 -25.31
C THR A 79 -2.44 -16.53 -23.78
N PRO A 80 -1.59 -17.34 -23.12
CA PRO A 80 -1.47 -17.31 -21.67
C PRO A 80 -0.92 -15.96 -21.17
N ALA A 81 -1.16 -15.67 -19.89
CA ALA A 81 -0.75 -14.43 -19.25
C ALA A 81 -0.18 -14.61 -17.83
N ILE A 82 0.76 -13.76 -17.45
CA ILE A 82 1.25 -13.53 -16.08
C ILE A 82 0.67 -12.20 -15.58
N ASP A 83 0.21 -12.16 -14.33
CA ASP A 83 -0.34 -10.96 -13.68
C ASP A 83 0.71 -10.19 -12.88
N SER A 84 1.01 -8.96 -13.27
CA SER A 84 1.67 -7.95 -12.42
C SER A 84 0.87 -6.67 -12.31
N ARG A 85 -0.39 -6.66 -12.76
CA ARG A 85 -1.24 -5.48 -12.68
C ARG A 85 -1.49 -5.17 -11.21
N TYR A 86 -1.28 -3.91 -10.84
CA TYR A 86 -1.39 -3.45 -9.45
C TYR A 86 -0.38 -4.07 -8.48
N HIS A 87 0.59 -4.87 -8.93
CA HIS A 87 1.62 -5.53 -8.11
C HIS A 87 2.93 -4.74 -8.05
N TYR A 88 2.82 -3.40 -8.05
CA TYR A 88 3.92 -2.46 -8.16
C TYR A 88 4.29 -1.93 -6.77
N LEU A 89 5.27 -2.55 -6.12
CA LEU A 89 5.59 -2.30 -4.71
C LEU A 89 6.13 -0.89 -4.43
N ASN A 90 6.65 -0.24 -5.47
CA ASN A 90 7.10 1.15 -5.44
C ASN A 90 5.99 2.15 -5.15
N HIS A 91 4.73 1.73 -5.24
CA HIS A 91 3.57 2.52 -4.89
C HIS A 91 2.86 2.05 -3.62
N TYR A 92 3.32 0.98 -2.96
CA TYR A 92 2.61 0.40 -1.83
C TYR A 92 2.87 1.18 -0.53
N ASP A 93 1.80 1.36 0.23
CA ASP A 93 1.80 1.58 1.67
C ASP A 93 2.15 0.27 2.43
N LEU A 94 2.66 0.40 3.65
CA LEU A 94 3.13 -0.72 4.46
C LEU A 94 2.02 -1.68 4.91
N PHE A 95 0.80 -1.17 5.10
CA PHE A 95 -0.26 -1.91 5.77
C PHE A 95 -1.52 -2.05 4.93
N ALA A 96 -1.88 -1.06 4.10
CA ALA A 96 -3.09 -1.08 3.30
C ALA A 96 -2.98 -2.05 2.11
N ASP A 97 -1.88 -1.98 1.35
CA ASP A 97 -1.76 -2.71 0.08
C ASP A 97 -1.57 -4.21 0.25
N ILE A 98 -0.89 -4.66 1.33
CA ILE A 98 -0.75 -6.09 1.61
C ILE A 98 -2.10 -6.77 1.93
N GLN A 99 -3.05 -6.03 2.51
CA GLN A 99 -4.41 -6.54 2.72
C GLN A 99 -5.14 -6.75 1.39
N MET A 100 -4.93 -5.84 0.43
CA MET A 100 -5.49 -5.93 -0.93
C MET A 100 -4.82 -7.06 -1.72
N LEU A 101 -3.49 -7.14 -1.65
CA LEU A 101 -2.67 -8.16 -2.31
C LEU A 101 -3.03 -9.56 -1.82
N TYR A 102 -3.10 -9.77 -0.51
CA TYR A 102 -3.47 -11.06 0.07
C TYR A 102 -4.87 -11.51 -0.34
N SER A 103 -5.83 -10.59 -0.36
CA SER A 103 -7.21 -10.91 -0.76
C SER A 103 -7.40 -11.09 -2.26
N SER A 104 -6.41 -10.71 -3.08
CA SER A 104 -6.52 -10.67 -4.53
C SER A 104 -6.43 -12.06 -5.18
N LYS A 105 -7.38 -12.35 -6.06
CA LYS A 105 -7.35 -13.45 -7.02
C LYS A 105 -6.36 -13.13 -8.14
N ILE A 106 -5.40 -14.00 -8.42
CA ILE A 106 -4.47 -13.79 -9.54
C ILE A 106 -5.25 -13.73 -10.85
N LEU A 107 -5.16 -12.62 -11.58
CA LEU A 107 -5.90 -12.38 -12.81
C LEU A 107 -7.43 -12.60 -12.70
N GLY A 108 -7.99 -12.47 -11.50
CA GLY A 108 -9.42 -12.65 -11.22
C GLY A 108 -9.90 -14.10 -11.17
N VAL A 109 -9.01 -15.09 -11.28
CA VAL A 109 -9.37 -16.52 -11.20
C VAL A 109 -9.05 -17.11 -9.82
N THR A 110 -9.80 -18.12 -9.41
CA THR A 110 -9.61 -18.79 -8.11
C THR A 110 -8.60 -19.93 -8.16
N ALA A 111 -8.22 -20.39 -9.35
CA ALA A 111 -7.23 -21.45 -9.56
C ALA A 111 -6.52 -21.26 -10.92
N SER A 112 -5.31 -21.80 -11.05
CA SER A 112 -4.55 -21.78 -12.29
C SER A 112 -5.30 -22.46 -13.43
N ASN A 113 -5.12 -21.97 -14.64
CA ASN A 113 -5.66 -22.58 -15.86
C ASN A 113 -4.71 -22.29 -17.03
N THR A 114 -5.01 -22.79 -18.23
CA THR A 114 -4.13 -22.64 -19.40
C THR A 114 -3.91 -21.20 -19.84
N ASN A 115 -4.74 -20.24 -19.40
CA ASN A 115 -4.62 -18.81 -19.74
C ASN A 115 -3.96 -17.98 -18.64
N VAL A 116 -3.86 -18.48 -17.41
CA VAL A 116 -3.30 -17.74 -16.26
C VAL A 116 -2.15 -18.55 -15.67
N MET A 117 -0.92 -18.12 -15.97
CA MET A 117 0.30 -18.85 -15.62
C MET A 117 0.85 -18.48 -14.24
N GLY A 118 0.44 -17.36 -13.66
CA GLY A 118 0.91 -16.92 -12.35
C GLY A 118 0.91 -15.42 -12.21
N ALA A 119 1.73 -14.93 -11.29
CA ALA A 119 1.87 -13.51 -11.00
C ALA A 119 3.33 -13.13 -10.71
N ILE A 120 3.66 -11.86 -10.91
CA ILE A 120 4.96 -11.25 -10.60
C ILE A 120 4.72 -10.03 -9.71
N LEU A 121 5.51 -9.88 -8.64
CA LEU A 121 5.68 -8.59 -7.96
C LEU A 121 6.75 -7.80 -8.68
N ALA A 122 6.46 -6.53 -8.96
CA ALA A 122 7.38 -5.63 -9.62
C ALA A 122 7.95 -4.62 -8.61
N VAL A 123 9.28 -4.49 -8.62
CA VAL A 123 10.03 -3.56 -7.78
C VAL A 123 10.74 -2.58 -8.70
N TRP A 124 10.05 -1.50 -9.05
CA TRP A 124 10.57 -0.43 -9.90
C TRP A 124 11.09 0.71 -9.04
N ASN A 125 12.39 0.99 -9.14
CA ASN A 125 13.03 2.04 -8.38
C ASN A 125 13.69 3.00 -9.36
N ASP A 126 12.89 3.91 -9.92
CA ASP A 126 13.42 4.95 -10.83
C ASP A 126 14.13 6.06 -10.05
N ARG A 127 13.72 6.25 -8.79
CA ARG A 127 14.42 7.12 -7.85
C ARG A 127 15.68 6.41 -7.35
N TYR A 128 16.80 7.14 -7.28
CA TYR A 128 18.04 6.61 -6.72
C TYR A 128 17.82 6.09 -5.30
N VAL A 129 18.38 4.92 -5.01
CA VAL A 129 18.34 4.29 -3.68
C VAL A 129 19.75 3.91 -3.28
N GLU A 130 20.10 4.19 -2.02
CA GLU A 130 21.47 4.06 -1.52
C GLU A 130 22.00 2.62 -1.50
N SER A 131 21.11 1.62 -1.38
CA SER A 131 21.52 0.22 -1.34
C SER A 131 20.39 -0.75 -1.73
N PRO A 132 20.71 -1.98 -2.19
CA PRO A 132 19.71 -3.02 -2.39
C PRO A 132 18.89 -3.31 -1.13
N ARG A 133 19.50 -3.18 0.05
CA ARG A 133 18.82 -3.39 1.32
C ARG A 133 17.75 -2.32 1.59
N ALA A 134 18.02 -1.07 1.22
CA ALA A 134 17.03 0.00 1.26
C ALA A 134 15.89 -0.23 0.26
N ILE A 135 16.16 -0.81 -0.92
CA ILE A 135 15.09 -1.23 -1.86
C ILE A 135 14.15 -2.24 -1.19
N MET A 136 14.69 -3.22 -0.45
CA MET A 136 13.88 -4.22 0.25
C MET A 136 13.03 -3.61 1.36
N GLN A 137 13.60 -2.67 2.12
CA GLN A 137 12.93 -1.96 3.21
C GLN A 137 11.83 -1.02 2.67
N GLU A 138 12.17 -0.08 1.80
CA GLU A 138 11.25 0.93 1.29
C GLU A 138 10.04 0.32 0.57
N ASN A 139 10.24 -0.78 -0.14
CA ASN A 139 9.17 -1.46 -0.88
C ASN A 139 8.48 -2.58 -0.08
N ALA A 140 8.87 -2.82 1.17
CA ALA A 140 8.36 -3.91 2.00
C ALA A 140 8.31 -5.25 1.21
N VAL A 141 9.42 -5.61 0.57
CA VAL A 141 9.43 -6.68 -0.45
C VAL A 141 9.06 -8.03 0.16
N TYR A 142 9.69 -8.43 1.27
CA TYR A 142 9.45 -9.74 1.88
C TYR A 142 8.01 -9.96 2.37
N PRO A 143 7.35 -9.03 3.09
CA PRO A 143 5.97 -9.25 3.50
C PRO A 143 5.02 -9.37 2.30
N ASN A 144 5.17 -8.53 1.27
CA ASN A 144 4.34 -8.60 0.07
C ASN A 144 4.64 -9.86 -0.77
N MET A 145 5.90 -10.27 -0.85
CA MET A 145 6.30 -11.52 -1.51
C MET A 145 5.59 -12.72 -0.91
N LEU A 146 5.54 -12.82 0.42
CA LEU A 146 4.85 -13.92 1.09
C LEU A 146 3.33 -13.86 0.90
N ALA A 147 2.73 -12.66 0.89
CA ALA A 147 1.32 -12.49 0.60
C ALA A 147 0.95 -12.96 -0.82
N LEU A 148 1.74 -12.55 -1.85
CA LEU A 148 1.51 -13.03 -3.21
C LEU A 148 1.77 -14.53 -3.33
N ALA A 149 2.87 -15.04 -2.74
CA ALA A 149 3.23 -16.45 -2.81
C ALA A 149 2.11 -17.34 -2.27
N GLU A 150 1.44 -16.93 -1.21
CA GLU A 150 0.32 -17.68 -0.66
C GLU A 150 -0.86 -17.78 -1.65
N ARG A 151 -1.23 -16.67 -2.31
CA ARG A 151 -2.29 -16.70 -3.32
C ARG A 151 -1.88 -17.41 -4.60
N ALA A 152 -0.61 -17.30 -4.99
CA ALA A 152 -0.06 -18.01 -6.15
C ALA A 152 0.00 -19.51 -5.95
N TRP A 153 0.27 -19.96 -4.73
CA TRP A 153 0.42 -21.36 -4.40
C TRP A 153 -0.92 -22.04 -4.06
N LEU A 154 -1.74 -21.41 -3.22
CA LEU A 154 -3.00 -22.00 -2.76
C LEU A 154 -4.20 -21.65 -3.65
N GLY A 155 -4.10 -20.58 -4.45
CA GLY A 155 -5.24 -20.00 -5.16
C GLY A 155 -6.22 -19.29 -4.22
N GLY A 156 -7.46 -19.12 -4.67
CA GLY A 156 -8.52 -18.43 -3.95
C GLY A 156 -8.36 -16.92 -3.93
N GLY A 157 -8.83 -16.28 -2.85
CA GLY A 157 -8.98 -14.83 -2.72
C GLY A 157 -10.44 -14.39 -2.70
N ALA A 158 -10.70 -13.20 -2.15
CA ALA A 158 -12.04 -12.64 -1.96
C ALA A 158 -12.49 -11.76 -3.13
N GLY A 159 -11.55 -11.11 -3.81
CA GLY A 159 -11.82 -10.22 -4.95
C GLY A 159 -10.58 -10.06 -5.82
N TYR A 160 -10.59 -9.14 -6.78
CA TYR A 160 -9.36 -8.70 -7.43
C TYR A 160 -8.78 -7.49 -6.67
N PHE A 161 -7.50 -7.18 -6.87
CA PHE A 161 -6.78 -6.13 -6.12
C PHE A 161 -7.57 -4.82 -6.02
N ASN A 162 -8.23 -4.41 -7.11
CA ASN A 162 -8.96 -3.16 -7.14
C ASN A 162 -10.37 -3.19 -6.54
N ALA A 163 -10.87 -4.35 -6.11
CA ALA A 163 -12.19 -4.53 -5.51
C ALA A 163 -12.19 -4.15 -4.01
N PRO A 164 -13.35 -3.78 -3.43
CA PRO A 164 -13.52 -3.53 -2.00
C PRO A 164 -13.45 -4.84 -1.19
N THR A 165 -12.30 -5.50 -1.21
CA THR A 165 -12.10 -6.84 -0.62
C THR A 165 -10.82 -6.96 0.18
N ALA A 166 -10.17 -5.83 0.49
CA ALA A 166 -9.01 -5.80 1.37
C ALA A 166 -9.34 -6.54 2.68
N ALA A 167 -8.43 -7.40 3.12
CA ALA A 167 -8.72 -8.40 4.15
C ALA A 167 -9.28 -7.85 5.47
N LEU A 168 -8.97 -6.61 5.86
CA LEU A 168 -9.47 -5.97 7.08
C LEU A 168 -10.44 -4.80 6.80
N SER A 169 -10.89 -4.63 5.55
CA SER A 169 -11.90 -3.62 5.20
C SER A 169 -13.26 -3.96 5.83
N PRO A 170 -14.18 -2.99 5.99
CA PRO A 170 -15.53 -3.27 6.48
C PRO A 170 -16.32 -4.25 5.60
N GLU A 171 -16.06 -4.29 4.29
CA GLU A 171 -16.72 -5.17 3.32
C GLU A 171 -16.18 -6.62 3.31
N ALA A 172 -15.05 -6.88 3.96
CA ALA A 172 -14.49 -8.23 4.05
C ALA A 172 -15.44 -9.19 4.79
N SER A 173 -15.47 -10.46 4.38
CA SER A 173 -16.21 -11.50 5.12
C SER A 173 -15.48 -11.89 6.41
N ALA A 174 -16.19 -12.56 7.33
CA ALA A 174 -15.56 -13.10 8.54
C ALA A 174 -14.45 -14.11 8.18
N GLU A 175 -14.71 -14.99 7.23
CA GLU A 175 -13.77 -16.01 6.75
C GLU A 175 -12.52 -15.38 6.13
N THR A 176 -12.68 -14.28 5.38
CA THR A 176 -11.56 -13.53 4.79
C THR A 176 -10.67 -12.92 5.88
N ARG A 177 -11.30 -12.32 6.91
CA ARG A 177 -10.59 -11.76 8.06
C ARG A 177 -9.86 -12.84 8.85
N GLU A 178 -10.53 -13.95 9.16
CA GLU A 178 -9.93 -15.09 9.88
C GLU A 178 -8.74 -15.69 9.11
N ALA A 179 -8.88 -15.87 7.81
CA ALA A 179 -7.78 -16.34 6.96
C ALA A 179 -6.59 -15.37 6.97
N PHE A 180 -6.83 -14.06 6.95
CA PHE A 180 -5.75 -13.06 7.04
C PHE A 180 -5.09 -13.05 8.42
N VAL A 181 -5.83 -13.24 9.51
CA VAL A 181 -5.28 -13.37 10.86
C VAL A 181 -4.33 -14.58 10.95
N ASP A 182 -4.72 -15.74 10.38
CA ASP A 182 -3.82 -16.89 10.32
C ASP A 182 -2.59 -16.63 9.44
N PHE A 183 -2.78 -16.03 8.27
CA PHE A 183 -1.67 -15.61 7.41
C PHE A 183 -0.70 -14.69 8.14
N GLU A 184 -1.20 -13.65 8.81
CA GLU A 184 -0.38 -12.69 9.57
C GLU A 184 0.42 -13.38 10.68
N ARG A 185 -0.19 -14.34 11.39
CA ARG A 185 0.53 -15.15 12.39
C ARG A 185 1.70 -15.92 11.76
N ARG A 186 1.50 -16.53 10.59
CA ARG A 186 2.56 -17.26 9.86
C ARG A 186 3.60 -16.30 9.27
N LEU A 187 3.17 -15.16 8.75
CA LEU A 187 4.02 -14.09 8.24
C LEU A 187 5.02 -13.63 9.30
N LEU A 188 4.53 -13.34 10.50
CA LEU A 188 5.36 -12.91 11.64
C LEU A 188 6.28 -14.04 12.14
N TRP A 189 5.85 -15.30 12.07
CA TRP A 189 6.74 -16.43 12.32
C TRP A 189 7.92 -16.47 11.34
N HIS A 190 7.65 -16.24 10.04
CA HIS A 190 8.70 -16.16 9.02
C HIS A 190 9.61 -14.95 9.21
N LYS A 191 9.04 -13.78 9.55
CA LYS A 191 9.80 -12.58 9.91
C LYS A 191 10.83 -12.87 11.01
N ASP A 192 10.38 -13.50 12.09
CA ASP A 192 11.23 -13.74 13.27
C ASP A 192 12.27 -14.85 13.08
N ARG A 193 12.10 -15.76 12.11
CA ARG A 193 12.94 -16.97 11.97
C ARG A 193 13.66 -17.10 10.65
N VAL A 194 12.95 -16.95 9.53
CA VAL A 194 13.51 -17.14 8.19
C VAL A 194 14.17 -15.86 7.70
N PHE A 195 13.53 -14.72 7.94
CA PHE A 195 14.00 -13.39 7.55
C PHE A 195 14.62 -12.65 8.74
N ALA A 196 15.15 -13.40 9.72
CA ALA A 196 15.79 -12.84 10.89
C ALA A 196 16.99 -11.98 10.46
N GLY A 197 16.95 -10.70 10.80
CA GLY A 197 17.98 -9.76 10.38
C GLY A 197 17.86 -9.32 8.93
N GLU A 198 16.73 -9.51 8.24
CA GLU A 198 16.42 -8.89 6.95
C GLU A 198 15.47 -7.69 7.10
N PRO A 199 15.44 -6.73 6.14
CA PRO A 199 14.54 -5.58 6.19
C PRO A 199 13.08 -6.02 6.00
N PHE A 200 12.32 -6.06 7.10
CA PHE A 200 10.95 -6.59 7.13
C PHE A 200 10.03 -5.59 7.88
N PRO A 201 9.62 -4.49 7.22
CA PRO A 201 8.85 -3.40 7.83
C PRO A 201 7.37 -3.75 7.97
N TYR A 202 7.07 -4.77 8.77
CA TYR A 202 5.71 -5.22 9.04
C TYR A 202 5.55 -5.60 10.51
N VAL A 203 4.44 -5.19 11.12
CA VAL A 203 4.00 -5.61 12.44
C VAL A 203 2.55 -6.08 12.36
N ALA A 204 2.11 -6.86 13.34
CA ALA A 204 0.71 -7.30 13.38
C ALA A 204 -0.24 -6.08 13.28
N GLN A 205 -1.26 -6.18 12.45
CA GLN A 205 -2.27 -5.13 12.25
C GLN A 205 -3.70 -5.64 12.34
N SER A 206 -3.95 -6.96 12.34
CA SER A 206 -5.32 -7.51 12.34
C SER A 206 -6.13 -7.17 13.59
N HIS A 207 -5.47 -6.68 14.64
CA HIS A 207 -6.10 -6.25 15.89
C HIS A 207 -6.50 -4.77 15.86
N ALA A 208 -5.96 -3.98 14.93
CA ALA A 208 -6.22 -2.56 14.84
C ALA A 208 -7.64 -2.29 14.30
N GLN A 209 -8.29 -1.29 14.90
CA GLN A 209 -9.64 -0.87 14.54
C GLN A 209 -9.72 0.65 14.56
N TRP A 210 -10.22 1.20 13.47
CA TRP A 210 -10.43 2.63 13.29
C TRP A 210 -11.89 2.95 13.04
N TYR A 211 -12.28 4.09 13.56
CA TYR A 211 -13.56 4.72 13.33
C TYR A 211 -13.36 5.93 12.45
N ILE A 212 -14.12 6.00 11.35
CA ILE A 212 -13.91 7.00 10.31
C ILE A 212 -15.14 7.90 10.25
N SER A 213 -14.90 9.20 10.42
CA SER A 213 -15.97 10.19 10.40
C SER A 213 -16.66 10.27 9.04
N PRO A 214 -17.84 10.91 8.96
CA PRO A 214 -18.34 11.45 7.70
C PRO A 214 -17.31 12.39 7.05
N VAL A 215 -17.53 12.67 5.75
CA VAL A 215 -16.74 13.66 5.01
C VAL A 215 -17.28 15.05 5.32
N TYR A 216 -16.40 15.96 5.75
CA TYR A 216 -16.72 17.36 6.01
C TYR A 216 -16.23 18.25 4.87
N PRO A 217 -17.06 19.20 4.37
CA PRO A 217 -16.66 20.11 3.30
C PRO A 217 -15.80 21.25 3.86
N ASN A 218 -14.52 21.29 3.49
CA ASN A 218 -13.55 22.31 3.96
C ASN A 218 -13.44 23.53 3.08
N GLY A 219 -14.08 23.52 1.90
CA GLY A 219 -14.12 24.70 1.01
C GLY A 219 -12.73 25.19 0.56
N GLY A 220 -11.69 24.36 0.67
CA GLY A 220 -10.31 24.71 0.37
C GLY A 220 -9.51 25.20 1.59
N ASP A 221 -10.15 25.40 2.74
CA ASP A 221 -9.47 25.70 4.00
C ASP A 221 -9.05 24.41 4.71
N LEU A 222 -7.79 24.01 4.52
CA LEU A 222 -7.19 22.83 5.15
C LEU A 222 -7.11 22.94 6.68
N THR A 223 -7.25 24.15 7.23
CA THR A 223 -7.20 24.40 8.66
C THR A 223 -8.56 24.27 9.33
N ALA A 224 -9.66 24.25 8.55
CA ALA A 224 -11.03 24.16 9.04
C ALA A 224 -11.19 23.02 10.07
N SER A 225 -11.82 23.36 11.20
CA SER A 225 -12.09 22.44 12.31
C SER A 225 -13.54 21.98 12.26
N TYR A 226 -13.79 20.73 12.69
CA TYR A 226 -15.12 20.14 12.75
C TYR A 226 -15.34 19.41 14.07
N LEU A 227 -16.58 18.99 14.27
CA LEU A 227 -17.04 18.38 15.51
C LEU A 227 -16.11 17.28 16.07
N PRO A 228 -15.55 16.33 15.28
CA PRO A 228 -14.62 15.34 15.83
C PRO A 228 -13.39 15.96 16.48
N GLU A 229 -12.79 16.97 15.86
CA GLU A 229 -11.62 17.68 16.41
C GLU A 229 -11.99 18.41 17.70
N GLU A 230 -13.06 19.20 17.68
CA GLU A 230 -13.45 20.04 18.82
C GLU A 230 -13.92 19.20 20.01
N GLN A 231 -14.78 18.22 19.75
CA GLN A 231 -15.36 17.38 20.78
C GLN A 231 -14.34 16.40 21.36
N TYR A 232 -13.59 15.68 20.52
CA TYR A 232 -12.64 14.69 21.03
C TYR A 232 -11.46 15.35 21.69
N LEU A 233 -10.94 16.47 21.20
CA LEU A 233 -9.89 17.19 21.92
C LEU A 233 -10.38 17.73 23.28
N LYS A 234 -11.64 18.17 23.37
CA LYS A 234 -12.25 18.56 24.65
C LYS A 234 -12.39 17.37 25.60
N GLN A 235 -12.86 16.22 25.10
CA GLN A 235 -12.97 14.98 25.89
C GLN A 235 -11.60 14.50 26.37
N MET A 236 -10.60 14.50 25.49
CA MET A 236 -9.22 14.16 25.81
C MET A 236 -8.66 15.07 26.90
N LYS A 237 -8.84 16.39 26.81
CA LYS A 237 -8.43 17.35 27.86
C LYS A 237 -9.18 17.12 29.19
N ALA A 238 -10.44 16.69 29.11
CA ALA A 238 -11.25 16.33 30.28
C ALA A 238 -10.95 14.91 30.80
N HIS A 239 -9.94 14.22 30.27
CA HIS A 239 -9.56 12.85 30.59
C HIS A 239 -10.67 11.81 30.39
N GLN A 240 -11.56 12.06 29.43
CA GLN A 240 -12.66 11.16 29.04
C GLN A 240 -12.25 10.35 27.81
N TYR A 241 -11.60 9.21 28.06
CA TYR A 241 -11.02 8.38 27.00
C TYR A 241 -11.80 7.09 26.76
N ALA A 242 -12.92 6.85 27.42
CA ALA A 242 -13.75 5.68 27.12
C ALA A 242 -14.40 5.86 25.73
N PRO A 243 -14.48 4.79 24.91
CA PRO A 243 -15.26 4.82 23.67
C PRO A 243 -16.71 5.19 24.02
N PRO A 244 -17.28 6.25 23.45
CA PRO A 244 -18.67 6.63 23.73
C PRO A 244 -19.65 5.60 23.15
N ALA A 245 -20.75 5.36 23.87
CA ALA A 245 -21.86 4.54 23.36
C ALA A 245 -22.76 5.33 22.38
N GLU A 246 -22.86 6.66 22.56
CA GLU A 246 -23.69 7.59 21.79
C GLU A 246 -23.00 8.97 21.69
N VAL A 247 -23.29 9.73 20.63
CA VAL A 247 -22.93 11.17 20.51
C VAL A 247 -24.12 11.94 19.96
N GLY A 248 -24.56 12.98 20.67
CA GLY A 248 -25.66 13.82 20.22
C GLY A 248 -27.05 13.13 20.25
N GLY A 249 -27.22 12.09 21.06
CA GLY A 249 -28.47 11.31 21.15
C GLY A 249 -28.64 10.22 20.09
N GLU A 250 -27.62 10.01 19.25
CA GLU A 250 -27.54 8.93 18.27
C GLU A 250 -26.51 7.88 18.72
N ALA A 251 -26.78 6.61 18.41
CA ALA A 251 -25.80 5.53 18.56
C ALA A 251 -24.49 5.92 17.86
N TYR A 252 -23.36 5.63 18.52
CA TYR A 252 -22.08 6.24 18.24
C TYR A 252 -21.77 6.51 16.74
N PRO A 253 -21.46 7.76 16.34
CA PRO A 253 -21.89 8.36 15.06
C PRO A 253 -20.91 8.11 13.91
N TYR A 254 -20.31 6.93 13.85
CA TYR A 254 -19.40 6.61 12.77
C TYR A 254 -20.15 5.93 11.63
N GLN A 255 -20.17 6.57 10.47
CA GLN A 255 -20.73 5.97 9.26
C GLN A 255 -19.88 4.77 8.77
N ARG A 256 -18.60 4.70 9.16
CA ARG A 256 -17.64 3.71 8.69
C ARG A 256 -16.70 3.26 9.80
N THR A 257 -16.31 2.00 9.74
CA THR A 257 -15.22 1.43 10.52
C THR A 257 -14.23 0.78 9.55
N SER A 258 -12.95 0.74 9.89
CA SER A 258 -11.93 0.01 9.11
C SER A 258 -10.98 -0.71 10.04
N GLY A 259 -10.70 -1.98 9.74
CA GLY A 259 -9.62 -2.70 10.40
C GLY A 259 -8.26 -2.37 9.78
N GLY A 260 -7.21 -2.83 10.44
CA GLY A 260 -5.84 -2.70 9.96
C GLY A 260 -5.14 -1.42 10.37
N SER A 261 -3.85 -1.33 10.04
CA SER A 261 -2.98 -0.21 10.39
C SER A 261 -2.67 0.70 9.21
N GLY A 262 -3.28 0.47 8.05
CA GLY A 262 -3.19 1.33 6.87
C GLY A 262 -4.53 1.39 6.16
N VAL A 263 -4.96 2.59 5.80
CA VAL A 263 -6.26 2.84 5.18
C VAL A 263 -6.11 3.90 4.09
N TYR A 264 -6.47 3.54 2.86
CA TYR A 264 -6.73 4.51 1.81
C TYR A 264 -8.14 5.08 1.96
N LEU A 265 -8.25 6.38 2.24
CA LEU A 265 -9.52 7.09 2.06
C LEU A 265 -9.84 7.22 0.57
N ARG A 266 -8.81 7.52 -0.24
CA ARG A 266 -8.82 7.44 -1.69
C ARG A 266 -7.44 7.00 -2.19
N HIS A 267 -7.41 5.96 -3.03
CA HIS A 267 -6.17 5.49 -3.65
C HIS A 267 -5.61 6.53 -4.65
N THR A 268 -4.30 6.52 -4.91
CA THR A 268 -3.67 7.48 -5.85
C THR A 268 -4.22 7.34 -7.29
N TRP A 269 -4.59 6.12 -7.68
CA TRP A 269 -5.25 5.82 -8.96
C TRP A 269 -6.76 6.15 -8.99
N GLY A 270 -7.27 6.88 -8.00
CA GLY A 270 -8.68 7.29 -7.93
C GLY A 270 -9.63 6.11 -7.95
N ASP A 271 -10.69 6.21 -8.74
CA ASP A 271 -11.79 5.23 -8.78
C ASP A 271 -11.40 3.89 -9.41
N ILE A 272 -10.17 3.77 -9.95
CA ILE A 272 -9.66 2.50 -10.49
C ILE A 272 -9.43 1.49 -9.36
N CYS A 273 -9.09 1.95 -8.15
CA CYS A 273 -8.82 1.10 -7.00
C CYS A 273 -9.67 1.50 -5.80
N TYR A 274 -9.94 0.52 -4.94
CA TYR A 274 -10.71 0.75 -3.73
C TYR A 274 -10.11 1.86 -2.86
N GLY A 275 -10.98 2.76 -2.40
CA GLY A 275 -10.75 3.67 -1.30
C GLY A 275 -11.98 3.64 -0.39
N LEU A 276 -11.77 3.83 0.91
CA LEU A 276 -12.82 3.73 1.90
C LEU A 276 -13.90 4.81 1.75
N VAL A 277 -13.56 5.98 1.19
CA VAL A 277 -14.50 7.08 0.95
C VAL A 277 -15.04 6.97 -0.48
N PRO A 278 -16.31 6.58 -0.69
CA PRO A 278 -16.91 6.48 -2.01
C PRO A 278 -17.10 7.87 -2.58
N ASN A 279 -16.87 8.01 -3.89
CA ASN A 279 -16.96 9.29 -4.59
C ASN A 279 -16.18 10.41 -3.90
N ALA A 280 -14.99 10.08 -3.38
CA ALA A 280 -14.12 11.04 -2.71
C ALA A 280 -13.93 12.30 -3.55
N SER A 281 -14.17 13.47 -2.95
CA SER A 281 -14.07 14.77 -3.61
C SER A 281 -13.00 15.66 -2.98
N GLU A 282 -12.49 16.59 -3.78
CA GLU A 282 -11.63 17.68 -3.33
C GLU A 282 -12.33 18.55 -2.27
N ASN A 283 -11.53 19.35 -1.55
CA ASN A 283 -11.99 20.23 -0.46
C ASN A 283 -12.77 19.49 0.63
N SER A 284 -12.22 18.37 1.08
CA SER A 284 -12.83 17.45 2.05
C SER A 284 -11.94 17.23 3.25
N THR A 285 -12.52 17.00 4.42
CA THR A 285 -11.81 16.59 5.63
C THR A 285 -12.46 15.34 6.21
N VAL A 286 -11.64 14.35 6.56
CA VAL A 286 -12.05 13.15 7.28
C VAL A 286 -11.21 13.02 8.54
N TYR A 287 -11.80 12.45 9.59
CA TYR A 287 -11.10 12.12 10.81
C TYR A 287 -11.08 10.60 11.00
N ALA A 288 -9.91 10.08 11.39
CA ALA A 288 -9.75 8.70 11.83
C ALA A 288 -9.51 8.70 13.34
N THR A 289 -10.27 7.90 14.07
CA THR A 289 -10.16 7.80 15.53
C THR A 289 -10.00 6.35 15.95
N ALA A 290 -9.14 6.10 16.93
CA ALA A 290 -9.02 4.81 17.59
C ALA A 290 -8.99 5.00 19.11
N TRP A 291 -9.57 4.04 19.82
CA TRP A 291 -9.41 3.90 21.26
C TRP A 291 -8.63 2.64 21.54
N VAL A 292 -7.60 2.77 22.37
CA VAL A 292 -6.75 1.64 22.74
C VAL A 292 -6.60 1.55 24.24
N HIS A 293 -6.81 0.36 24.79
CA HIS A 293 -6.65 0.09 26.22
C HIS A 293 -5.27 -0.51 26.47
N SER A 294 -4.50 0.14 27.35
CA SER A 294 -3.21 -0.35 27.84
C SER A 294 -3.34 -0.74 29.31
N ASP A 295 -2.90 -1.93 29.68
CA ASP A 295 -2.99 -2.40 31.08
C ASP A 295 -2.04 -1.67 32.03
N VAL A 296 -1.06 -0.97 31.46
CA VAL A 296 -0.02 -0.19 32.15
C VAL A 296 0.19 1.16 31.48
N ALA A 297 0.66 2.14 32.24
CA ALA A 297 1.24 3.34 31.63
C ALA A 297 2.60 2.98 31.03
N THR A 298 2.83 3.29 29.76
CA THR A 298 4.05 2.88 29.04
C THR A 298 4.39 3.86 27.92
N THR A 299 5.67 3.92 27.58
CA THR A 299 6.11 4.45 26.28
C THR A 299 5.90 3.38 25.23
N ALA A 300 5.34 3.77 24.08
CA ALA A 300 5.14 2.92 22.92
C ALA A 300 5.71 3.57 21.66
N GLY A 301 6.04 2.74 20.68
CA GLY A 301 6.37 3.20 19.33
C GLY A 301 5.09 3.44 18.52
N LEU A 302 5.13 4.36 17.58
CA LEU A 302 4.07 4.58 16.60
C LEU A 302 4.68 4.74 15.20
N ILE A 303 4.44 3.74 14.35
CA ILE A 303 4.68 3.84 12.91
C ILE A 303 3.53 4.65 12.33
N PHE A 304 3.82 5.84 11.81
CA PHE A 304 2.78 6.76 11.34
C PHE A 304 3.19 7.56 10.11
N GLU A 305 2.32 7.63 9.11
CA GLU A 305 2.42 8.52 7.96
C GLU A 305 1.04 8.80 7.36
N THR A 306 0.90 9.94 6.68
CA THR A 306 -0.33 10.34 5.95
C THR A 306 -0.08 10.54 4.45
N GLN A 307 1.15 10.23 4.02
CA GLN A 307 1.58 10.12 2.64
C GLN A 307 2.73 9.12 2.60
N ASN A 308 2.59 8.09 1.76
CA ASN A 308 3.66 7.19 1.41
C ASN A 308 4.23 7.61 0.04
N TYR A 309 5.51 7.97 0.00
CA TYR A 309 6.21 8.47 -1.18
C TYR A 309 6.69 7.33 -2.07
N SER A 310 6.42 7.47 -3.36
CA SER A 310 6.77 6.46 -4.35
C SER A 310 8.27 6.36 -4.54
N ARG A 311 8.75 5.13 -4.73
CA ARG A 311 10.17 4.85 -5.00
C ARG A 311 10.56 5.05 -6.48
N SER A 312 9.62 5.55 -7.29
CA SER A 312 9.80 5.90 -8.71
C SER A 312 9.61 7.38 -9.01
N GLU A 313 9.38 8.24 -8.01
CA GLU A 313 9.03 9.64 -8.24
C GLU A 313 10.03 10.61 -7.64
N ALA A 314 10.25 11.73 -8.34
CA ALA A 314 10.97 12.89 -7.83
C ALA A 314 10.09 13.76 -6.91
N ASP A 315 9.18 13.12 -6.15
CA ASP A 315 8.29 13.78 -5.20
C ASP A 315 9.11 14.50 -4.11
N VAL A 316 8.59 15.65 -3.70
CA VAL A 316 9.28 16.57 -2.78
C VAL A 316 8.96 16.20 -1.32
N ALA A 317 9.99 16.26 -0.47
CA ALA A 317 9.85 16.05 0.97
C ALA A 317 8.85 17.04 1.61
N PRO A 318 8.09 16.64 2.66
CA PRO A 318 7.15 17.53 3.32
C PRO A 318 7.81 18.78 3.90
N GLN A 319 7.00 19.82 4.13
CA GLN A 319 7.47 21.00 4.84
C GLN A 319 7.85 20.67 6.28
N GLN A 320 8.90 21.30 6.80
CA GLN A 320 9.28 21.12 8.21
C GLN A 320 8.13 21.53 9.13
N GLY A 321 7.81 20.67 10.09
CA GLY A 321 6.67 20.86 10.99
C GLY A 321 5.32 20.45 10.41
N THR A 322 5.25 19.91 9.18
CA THR A 322 4.03 19.28 8.63
C THR A 322 4.21 17.79 8.35
N TRP A 323 3.12 17.03 8.47
CA TRP A 323 3.10 15.60 8.15
C TRP A 323 3.07 15.35 6.64
N ASP A 324 2.40 16.24 5.90
CA ASP A 324 2.24 16.23 4.46
C ASP A 324 1.90 17.63 3.95
N TYR A 325 1.64 17.76 2.64
CA TYR A 325 1.17 18.98 1.98
C TYR A 325 -0.34 19.23 2.10
N LYS A 326 -1.07 18.31 2.75
CA LYS A 326 -2.52 18.38 2.90
C LYS A 326 -2.90 19.07 4.21
N GLY A 327 -2.00 19.14 5.19
CA GLY A 327 -2.25 19.74 6.49
C GLY A 327 -2.70 18.73 7.54
N SER A 328 -2.37 17.45 7.35
CA SER A 328 -2.73 16.40 8.30
C SER A 328 -2.16 16.66 9.70
N ARG A 329 -2.87 16.15 10.71
CA ARG A 329 -2.54 16.30 12.14
C ARG A 329 -2.82 15.01 12.90
N LEU A 330 -2.06 14.80 13.97
CA LEU A 330 -2.15 13.64 14.86
C LEU A 330 -2.21 14.12 16.30
N TRP A 331 -3.11 13.54 17.09
CA TRP A 331 -3.17 13.71 18.54
C TRP A 331 -3.24 12.35 19.23
N VAL A 332 -2.55 12.24 20.36
CA VAL A 332 -2.65 11.11 21.28
C VAL A 332 -2.99 11.67 22.66
N ASN A 333 -4.12 11.25 23.23
CA ASN A 333 -4.64 11.72 24.51
C ASN A 333 -4.77 13.24 24.63
N GLY A 334 -5.00 13.93 23.51
CA GLY A 334 -5.20 15.40 23.44
C GLY A 334 -3.92 16.17 23.16
N GLU A 335 -2.76 15.53 23.26
CA GLU A 335 -1.47 16.11 22.95
C GLU A 335 -1.17 15.97 21.45
N ALA A 336 -0.80 17.06 20.80
CA ALA A 336 -0.44 17.07 19.39
C ALA A 336 0.92 16.39 19.18
N ILE A 337 0.98 15.45 18.25
CA ILE A 337 2.23 14.76 17.89
C ILE A 337 2.80 15.43 16.64
N ALA A 338 3.99 16.00 16.80
CA ALA A 338 4.71 16.65 15.71
C ALA A 338 5.33 15.63 14.73
N PRO A 339 5.46 15.98 13.44
CA PRO A 339 6.23 15.19 12.49
C PRO A 339 7.71 15.10 12.89
N PRO A 340 8.44 14.09 12.42
CA PRO A 340 9.89 14.08 12.58
C PRO A 340 10.51 15.28 11.87
N ARG A 341 11.74 15.62 12.24
CA ARG A 341 12.53 16.55 11.44
C ARG A 341 12.90 15.87 10.12
N TRP A 342 12.39 16.38 9.01
CA TRP A 342 12.71 15.84 7.68
C TRP A 342 14.18 16.05 7.35
N GLN A 343 14.84 15.05 6.77
CA GLN A 343 16.26 15.13 6.43
C GLN A 343 16.47 15.84 5.09
N ASN A 344 15.65 15.52 4.09
CA ASN A 344 15.66 16.18 2.80
C ASN A 344 15.04 17.58 2.87
N ALA A 345 15.54 18.48 2.05
CA ALA A 345 15.07 19.86 1.97
C ALA A 345 13.77 19.98 1.15
N VAL A 346 12.95 20.97 1.51
CA VAL A 346 11.73 21.31 0.77
C VAL A 346 12.07 21.86 -0.62
N GLY A 347 11.22 21.57 -1.61
CA GLY A 347 11.24 22.18 -2.94
C GLY A 347 12.19 21.54 -3.95
N GLN A 348 13.05 20.60 -3.53
CA GLN A 348 13.97 19.92 -4.43
C GLN A 348 13.29 18.73 -5.11
N ARG A 349 12.90 18.90 -6.39
CA ARG A 349 12.58 17.77 -7.26
C ARG A 349 13.86 17.19 -7.82
N ASN A 350 14.23 16.01 -7.35
CA ASN A 350 15.43 15.34 -7.82
C ASN A 350 15.24 13.81 -7.74
N ILE A 351 15.27 13.16 -8.90
CA ILE A 351 15.16 11.69 -8.98
C ILE A 351 16.42 10.99 -8.46
N ASP A 352 17.57 11.68 -8.47
CA ASP A 352 18.86 11.17 -7.98
C ASP A 352 19.05 11.39 -6.47
N LEU A 353 18.13 12.07 -5.79
CA LEU A 353 18.15 12.24 -4.33
C LEU A 353 17.36 11.10 -3.69
N PRO A 354 17.96 10.23 -2.85
CA PRO A 354 17.22 9.14 -2.24
C PRO A 354 16.14 9.67 -1.27
N LEU A 355 15.09 8.88 -1.07
CA LEU A 355 14.23 9.07 0.09
C LEU A 355 15.06 8.83 1.35
N ALA A 356 14.91 9.69 2.33
CA ALA A 356 15.61 9.62 3.60
C ALA A 356 14.64 9.13 4.68
N ASN A 357 13.90 10.03 5.33
CA ASN A 357 13.00 9.69 6.44
C ASN A 357 11.52 10.03 6.16
N GLU A 358 11.17 10.34 4.91
CA GLU A 358 9.83 10.69 4.47
C GLU A 358 8.85 9.52 4.69
N ASN A 359 9.24 8.31 4.29
CA ASN A 359 8.47 7.09 4.52
C ASN A 359 8.73 6.53 5.91
N ALA A 360 7.68 6.06 6.58
CA ALA A 360 7.74 5.51 7.93
C ALA A 360 8.61 4.24 8.01
N ALA A 361 8.79 3.51 6.91
CA ALA A 361 9.70 2.36 6.86
C ALA A 361 11.18 2.74 7.03
N SER A 362 11.57 3.97 6.74
CA SER A 362 12.96 4.41 6.73
C SER A 362 13.33 5.29 7.93
N ARG A 363 12.48 5.29 8.96
CA ARG A 363 12.77 5.99 10.21
C ARG A 363 12.30 5.23 11.43
N PRO A 364 12.89 5.49 12.61
CA PRO A 364 12.38 4.95 13.86
C PRO A 364 10.91 5.34 14.10
N PRO A 365 10.14 4.51 14.81
CA PRO A 365 8.80 4.88 15.24
C PRO A 365 8.83 6.14 16.12
N LEU A 366 7.75 6.92 16.05
CA LEU A 366 7.52 8.01 16.99
C LEU A 366 7.36 7.43 18.39
N GLN A 367 7.83 8.14 19.41
CA GLN A 367 7.61 7.73 20.80
C GLN A 367 6.36 8.44 21.32
N ILE A 368 5.37 7.66 21.77
CA ILE A 368 4.12 8.15 22.34
C ILE A 368 3.93 7.61 23.75
N GLN A 369 3.28 8.40 24.60
CA GLN A 369 2.94 7.99 25.96
C GLN A 369 1.51 7.46 26.00
N LEU A 370 1.37 6.18 26.39
CA LEU A 370 0.09 5.58 26.72
C LEU A 370 -0.09 5.58 28.24
N GLN A 371 -1.26 5.99 28.69
CA GLN A 371 -1.66 5.85 30.08
C GLN A 371 -2.24 4.46 30.34
N LYS A 372 -2.25 4.04 31.60
CA LYS A 372 -3.04 2.88 32.03
C LYS A 372 -4.52 3.16 31.81
N GLY A 373 -5.22 2.20 31.20
CA GLY A 373 -6.61 2.34 30.80
C GLY A 373 -6.76 2.73 29.33
N TRP A 374 -7.88 3.36 29.00
CA TRP A 374 -8.17 3.80 27.65
C TRP A 374 -7.34 5.03 27.24
N ASN A 375 -6.87 5.00 26.01
CA ASN A 375 -6.17 6.08 25.31
C ASN A 375 -6.94 6.36 24.03
N GLN A 376 -6.90 7.61 23.56
CA GLN A 376 -7.56 8.00 22.32
C GLN A 376 -6.56 8.59 21.34
N ILE A 377 -6.64 8.14 20.09
CA ILE A 377 -5.84 8.62 18.97
C ILE A 377 -6.79 9.28 17.98
N LEU A 378 -6.45 10.50 17.55
CA LEU A 378 -7.20 11.24 16.54
C LEU A 378 -6.27 11.68 15.43
N ILE A 379 -6.67 11.41 14.19
CA ILE A 379 -5.97 11.84 12.99
C ILE A 379 -6.92 12.72 12.17
N LYS A 380 -6.50 13.94 11.84
CA LYS A 380 -7.18 14.82 10.87
C LYS A 380 -6.54 14.61 9.51
N LEU A 381 -7.38 14.32 8.52
CA LEU A 381 -6.97 13.99 7.15
C LEU A 381 -7.70 14.90 6.16
N PRO A 382 -7.30 16.18 6.06
CA PRO A 382 -7.81 17.08 5.05
C PRO A 382 -7.29 16.72 3.66
N ILE A 383 -8.02 17.13 2.62
CA ILE A 383 -7.58 17.13 1.23
C ILE A 383 -8.15 18.38 0.55
N GLY A 384 -7.27 19.18 -0.04
CA GLY A 384 -7.65 20.34 -0.85
C GLY A 384 -7.84 19.94 -2.30
N ARG A 385 -6.81 19.33 -2.87
CA ARG A 385 -6.80 18.83 -4.25
C ARG A 385 -6.23 17.42 -4.32
N PHE A 386 -6.70 16.63 -5.28
CA PHE A 386 -6.12 15.31 -5.54
C PHE A 386 -4.81 15.38 -6.31
N THR A 387 -4.60 16.44 -7.09
CA THR A 387 -3.33 16.70 -7.77
C THR A 387 -2.58 17.81 -7.05
N LEU A 388 -1.33 17.54 -6.68
CA LEU A 388 -0.43 18.50 -6.07
C LEU A 388 0.80 18.69 -6.97
N PRO A 389 1.36 19.90 -7.08
CA PRO A 389 2.63 20.09 -7.75
C PRO A 389 3.72 19.19 -7.13
N GLU A 390 3.81 19.13 -5.81
CA GLU A 390 4.92 18.52 -5.07
C GLU A 390 4.94 17.00 -5.09
N ILE A 391 3.77 16.38 -5.31
CA ILE A 391 3.57 14.93 -5.22
C ILE A 391 2.78 14.45 -6.43
N ARG A 392 3.40 13.65 -7.32
CA ARG A 392 2.72 13.06 -8.48
C ARG A 392 1.64 12.07 -8.06
N LEU A 393 1.97 11.20 -7.11
CA LEU A 393 1.09 10.14 -6.63
C LEU A 393 0.54 10.49 -5.25
N ASN A 394 -0.28 11.54 -5.20
CA ASN A 394 -0.89 12.00 -3.97
C ASN A 394 -1.90 10.95 -3.46
N LYS A 395 -1.67 10.48 -2.23
CA LYS A 395 -2.49 9.48 -1.56
C LYS A 395 -3.28 10.17 -0.46
N TRP A 396 -4.60 9.96 -0.44
CA TRP A 396 -5.42 10.36 0.71
C TRP A 396 -5.58 9.15 1.62
N MET A 397 -4.71 9.04 2.62
CA MET A 397 -4.55 7.84 3.43
C MET A 397 -3.98 8.16 4.80
N PHE A 398 -3.93 7.14 5.66
CA PHE A 398 -3.03 7.10 6.79
C PHE A 398 -2.51 5.68 7.02
N ALA A 399 -1.32 5.59 7.59
CA ALA A 399 -0.81 4.40 8.27
C ALA A 399 -0.54 4.77 9.73
N ALA A 400 -0.94 3.89 10.65
CA ALA A 400 -0.83 4.07 12.08
C ALA A 400 -0.80 2.70 12.79
N ALA A 401 0.38 2.25 13.21
CA ALA A 401 0.57 1.02 13.98
C ALA A 401 1.26 1.31 15.32
N ILE A 402 0.61 0.95 16.43
CA ILE A 402 1.23 1.05 17.75
C ILE A 402 2.11 -0.17 17.98
N THR A 403 3.35 0.10 18.34
CA THR A 403 4.45 -0.87 18.38
C THR A 403 5.19 -0.81 19.71
N THR A 404 6.07 -1.78 19.91
CA THR A 404 7.18 -1.63 20.86
C THR A 404 8.00 -0.38 20.53
N PRO A 405 8.69 0.26 21.50
CA PRO A 405 9.46 1.49 21.26
C PRO A 405 10.45 1.43 20.08
N ASP A 406 10.98 0.24 19.79
CA ASP A 406 11.90 -0.04 18.68
C ASP A 406 11.22 -0.32 17.33
N GLY A 407 9.88 -0.46 17.30
CA GLY A 407 9.10 -0.74 16.10
C GLY A 407 9.14 -2.18 15.63
N SER A 408 9.78 -3.09 16.37
CA SER A 408 10.00 -4.47 15.92
C SER A 408 8.72 -5.31 15.93
N LYS A 409 7.80 -5.02 16.87
CA LYS A 409 6.56 -5.78 17.08
C LYS A 409 5.40 -4.83 17.35
N ALA A 410 4.18 -5.30 17.09
CA ALA A 410 2.98 -4.64 17.61
C ALA A 410 3.06 -4.61 19.15
N LEU A 411 2.54 -3.56 19.77
CA LEU A 411 2.60 -3.42 21.22
C LEU A 411 1.82 -4.58 21.90
N PRO A 412 2.46 -5.41 22.74
CA PRO A 412 1.78 -6.55 23.34
C PRO A 412 0.60 -6.14 24.22
N ASN A 413 -0.46 -6.95 24.19
CA ASN A 413 -1.67 -6.81 25.02
C ASN A 413 -2.45 -5.50 24.83
N LEU A 414 -2.13 -4.69 23.80
CA LEU A 414 -2.91 -3.51 23.47
C LEU A 414 -4.26 -3.92 22.87
N GLN A 415 -5.35 -3.42 23.44
CA GLN A 415 -6.70 -3.77 22.98
C GLN A 415 -7.33 -2.58 22.28
N TYR A 416 -7.76 -2.74 21.04
CA TYR A 416 -8.55 -1.72 20.35
C TYR A 416 -10.02 -1.85 20.73
N ALA A 417 -10.70 -0.72 20.92
CA ALA A 417 -12.15 -0.70 21.00
C ALA A 417 -12.72 -1.21 19.67
N LYS A 418 -13.56 -2.23 19.75
CA LYS A 418 -14.27 -2.78 18.59
C LYS A 418 -15.70 -2.26 18.57
N PRO A 419 -16.27 -1.96 17.39
CA PRO A 419 -17.70 -1.72 17.31
C PRO A 419 -18.46 -2.93 17.84
N SER A 420 -19.55 -2.70 18.56
CA SER A 420 -20.52 -3.76 18.85
C SER A 420 -21.02 -4.28 17.51
N LEU A 421 -20.64 -5.51 17.15
CA LEU A 421 -21.20 -6.21 15.99
C LEU A 421 -22.72 -6.30 16.24
N LYS A 422 -23.51 -5.58 15.47
CA LYS A 422 -24.97 -5.72 15.48
C LYS A 422 -25.38 -7.01 14.79
#